data_AF-A0A0C3C921-F1
#
_entry.id   AF-A0A0C3C921-F1
#
_cell.length_a   1.000
_cell.length_b   1.000
_cell.length_c   1.000
_cell.angle_alpha   90.00
_cell.angle_beta   90.00
_cell.angle_gamma   90.00
#
_symmetry.space_group_name_H-M   'P 1'
#
loop_
_entity.id
_entity.type
_entity.pdbx_description
1 polymer ?
#
loop_
_entity_poly.entity_id
_entity_poly.type
_entity_poly.pdbx_seq_one_letter_code
_entity_poly.pdbx_strand_id
1 'polypeptide(L)'
;MAGEAPVDYSYSPSGSTIELIDLASAPQSSRPSSRISSAGTNLSWHPKLTLYRLLVILSTVGLAAAKTATSCLNLTFASITLEWISGVVVFIFCHILGAYEETTNPYFAWLFNFDCMECLWDFQEKLVGFRPTYISHEIDPRLQAVATHPAVTGYRIIVTVLVASLGMTKSVLLYGQEPTEATTVECVFGVGIVTCLYWLGLYEASSTKAYPKLFHVDYSGGSSSYIRETAIVFLHLLAILFCSALSYGFYLLTASILSSGVPAKAKLGTIEYIVVATISGSPTSIVSLAGTLGVFAIMYHLGLRYLASPLGQFIIGLPGVRLIPYVHRTYWLPSAVSFSPRPRLFYLKRFTVRQIIKIPLNLCMLYGIMVAVIYFTAFFHGWYSLLMDLLGEAPWYGMLMFSLGSLFIVPVILTAIAVGIYFVCKGFIAFIIDAWKDLTVDVELVDAPV
;
A
#
# COMPACT_ATOMS: atom_id res chain seq x y z
N MET A 1 -7.26 -22.98 -58.49
CA MET A 1 -6.25 -24.01 -58.20
C MET A 1 -4.90 -23.47 -58.63
N ALA A 2 -4.20 -22.83 -57.70
CA ALA A 2 -2.82 -22.38 -57.87
C ALA A 2 -2.09 -22.94 -56.64
N GLY A 3 -1.12 -23.83 -56.87
CA GLY A 3 -0.36 -24.50 -55.82
C GLY A 3 0.80 -23.62 -55.38
N GLU A 4 0.76 -23.18 -54.12
CA GLU A 4 1.92 -22.63 -53.43
C GLU A 4 2.90 -23.76 -53.12
N ALA A 5 4.12 -23.63 -53.63
CA ALA A 5 5.23 -24.51 -53.30
C ALA A 5 5.81 -24.14 -51.92
N PRO A 6 6.28 -25.12 -51.14
CA PRO A 6 6.85 -24.87 -49.82
C PRO A 6 8.21 -24.16 -49.92
N VAL A 7 8.37 -23.10 -49.13
CA VAL A 7 9.63 -22.36 -48.96
C VAL A 7 10.58 -23.23 -48.13
N ASP A 8 11.66 -23.69 -48.76
CA ASP A 8 12.68 -24.54 -48.17
C ASP A 8 13.75 -23.67 -47.47
N TYR A 9 13.71 -23.60 -46.14
CA TYR A 9 14.72 -22.89 -45.34
C TYR A 9 15.92 -23.80 -45.07
N SER A 10 16.71 -24.06 -46.11
CA SER A 10 18.03 -24.69 -45.95
C SER A 10 19.03 -23.67 -45.41
N TYR A 11 19.17 -23.65 -44.08
CA TYR A 11 20.17 -22.85 -43.36
C TYR A 11 21.57 -23.45 -43.60
N SER A 12 22.39 -22.75 -44.38
CA SER A 12 23.77 -23.12 -44.67
C SER A 12 24.68 -22.57 -43.57
N PRO A 13 25.40 -23.40 -42.78
CA PRO A 13 26.34 -22.91 -41.80
C PRO A 13 27.66 -22.57 -42.53
N SER A 14 27.73 -21.36 -43.07
CA SER A 14 29.00 -20.82 -43.53
C SER A 14 29.85 -20.52 -42.30
N GLY A 15 30.85 -21.38 -42.08
CA GLY A 15 31.83 -21.23 -41.00
C GLY A 15 32.54 -19.89 -41.07
N SER A 16 32.28 -19.05 -40.07
CA SER A 16 33.25 -18.07 -39.61
C SER A 16 34.15 -18.77 -38.60
N THR A 17 35.36 -19.07 -39.03
CA THR A 17 36.48 -19.44 -38.18
C THR A 17 36.62 -18.38 -37.09
N ILE A 18 36.10 -18.68 -35.90
CA ILE A 18 36.43 -17.93 -34.69
C ILE A 18 37.88 -18.29 -34.42
N GLU A 19 38.78 -17.37 -34.71
CA GLU A 19 40.13 -17.42 -34.19
C GLU A 19 40.03 -17.48 -32.67
N LEU A 20 40.39 -18.65 -32.14
CA LEU A 20 40.59 -18.92 -30.74
C LEU A 20 41.82 -18.10 -30.30
N ILE A 21 41.60 -16.83 -29.99
CA ILE A 21 42.63 -15.99 -29.38
C ILE A 21 42.92 -16.58 -28.01
N ASP A 22 44.10 -17.16 -27.92
CA ASP A 22 44.70 -17.78 -26.75
C ASP A 22 44.89 -16.73 -25.64
N LEU A 23 43.85 -16.56 -24.81
CA LEU A 23 43.84 -15.70 -23.61
C LEU A 23 44.57 -16.35 -22.41
N ALA A 24 45.40 -17.36 -22.65
CA ALA A 24 46.22 -18.00 -21.65
C ALA A 24 47.52 -17.20 -21.36
N SER A 25 47.44 -15.94 -20.93
CA SER A 25 48.58 -15.26 -20.26
C SER A 25 48.26 -13.87 -19.68
N ALA A 26 47.01 -13.56 -19.32
CA ALA A 26 46.78 -12.40 -18.46
C ALA A 26 47.22 -12.77 -17.03
N PRO A 27 48.18 -12.05 -16.40
CA PRO A 27 48.57 -12.31 -15.03
C PRO A 27 47.33 -12.15 -14.15
N GLN A 28 46.91 -13.25 -13.53
CA GLN A 28 45.93 -13.26 -12.45
C GLN A 28 46.48 -12.36 -11.34
N SER A 29 46.12 -11.08 -11.41
CA SER A 29 46.13 -10.19 -10.28
C SER A 29 45.30 -10.88 -9.21
N SER A 30 46.00 -11.44 -8.24
CA SER A 30 45.48 -12.01 -7.01
C SER A 30 44.85 -10.88 -6.19
N ARG A 31 43.80 -10.27 -6.73
CA ARG A 31 42.89 -9.44 -5.98
C ARG A 31 42.25 -10.40 -5.00
N PRO A 32 42.47 -10.26 -3.68
CA PRO A 32 41.86 -11.14 -2.71
C PRO A 32 40.37 -11.06 -2.95
N SER A 33 39.82 -12.10 -3.56
CA SER A 33 38.39 -12.35 -3.59
C SER A 33 38.06 -12.42 -2.12
N SER A 34 37.49 -11.34 -1.60
CA SER A 34 36.81 -11.33 -0.33
C SER A 34 35.67 -12.32 -0.52
N ARG A 35 36.01 -13.58 -0.31
CA ARG A 35 35.11 -14.68 -0.04
C ARG A 35 34.51 -14.31 1.30
N ILE A 36 33.61 -13.33 1.25
CA ILE A 36 32.73 -12.95 2.33
C ILE A 36 32.01 -14.25 2.61
N SER A 37 32.48 -14.94 3.64
CA SER A 37 31.81 -16.10 4.20
C SER A 37 30.42 -15.61 4.53
N SER A 38 29.47 -15.98 3.67
CA SER A 38 28.05 -15.71 3.78
C SER A 38 27.49 -16.53 4.94
N ALA A 39 27.96 -16.27 6.15
CA ALA A 39 27.26 -16.63 7.36
C ALA A 39 25.92 -15.89 7.27
N GLY A 40 24.90 -16.62 6.81
CA GLY A 40 23.67 -16.11 6.22
C GLY A 40 22.81 -15.38 7.24
N THR A 41 23.15 -14.13 7.51
CA THR A 41 22.18 -13.21 8.09
C THR A 41 21.18 -12.89 6.99
N ASN A 42 19.97 -13.43 7.14
CA ASN A 42 18.82 -13.16 6.28
C ASN A 42 18.37 -11.71 6.47
N LEU A 43 19.16 -10.77 5.94
CA LEU A 43 18.86 -9.36 5.96
C LEU A 43 17.64 -9.10 5.06
N SER A 44 16.68 -8.33 5.56
CA SER A 44 15.53 -7.93 4.76
C SER A 44 16.00 -6.96 3.67
N TRP A 45 15.52 -7.19 2.44
CA TRP A 45 15.75 -6.25 1.35
C TRP A 45 14.74 -5.11 1.43
N HIS A 46 15.21 -3.88 1.25
CA HIS A 46 14.36 -2.70 1.15
C HIS A 46 14.81 -1.84 -0.05
N PRO A 47 13.87 -1.22 -0.77
CA PRO A 47 14.20 -0.38 -1.91
C PRO A 47 14.99 0.84 -1.45
N LYS A 48 15.93 1.28 -2.28
CA LYS A 48 16.71 2.48 -2.02
C LYS A 48 15.83 3.71 -2.23
N LEU A 49 15.71 4.56 -1.21
CA LEU A 49 15.02 5.84 -1.36
C LEU A 49 16.05 6.88 -1.78
N THR A 50 16.32 6.95 -3.08
CA THR A 50 17.27 7.93 -3.60
C THR A 50 16.72 9.35 -3.48
N LEU A 51 17.59 10.35 -3.47
CA LEU A 51 17.16 11.75 -3.41
C LEU A 51 16.26 12.12 -4.62
N TYR A 52 16.54 11.57 -5.80
CA TYR A 52 15.65 11.69 -6.96
C TYR A 52 14.24 11.14 -6.66
N ARG A 53 14.15 9.91 -6.14
CA ARG A 53 12.85 9.27 -5.84
C ARG A 53 12.09 10.03 -4.75
N LEU A 54 12.81 10.54 -3.74
CA LEU A 54 12.24 11.41 -2.73
C LEU A 54 11.71 12.72 -3.36
N LEU A 55 12.42 13.32 -4.31
CA LEU A 55 11.98 14.52 -5.03
C LEU A 55 10.72 14.25 -5.85
N VAL A 56 10.61 13.10 -6.51
CA VAL A 56 9.39 12.67 -7.23
C VAL A 56 8.20 12.56 -6.27
N ILE A 57 8.39 11.93 -5.10
CA ILE A 57 7.34 11.81 -4.08
C ILE A 57 6.96 13.19 -3.52
N LEU A 58 7.94 13.99 -3.10
CA LEU A 58 7.71 15.30 -2.50
C LEU A 58 7.08 16.29 -3.49
N SER A 59 7.45 16.25 -4.77
CA SER A 59 6.82 17.08 -5.79
C SER A 59 5.36 16.67 -6.01
N THR A 60 5.06 15.37 -6.08
CA THR A 60 3.69 14.87 -6.20
C THR A 60 2.82 15.31 -5.00
N VAL A 61 3.32 15.13 -3.78
CA VAL A 61 2.61 15.52 -2.55
C VAL A 61 2.49 17.04 -2.44
N GLY A 62 3.56 17.77 -2.68
CA GLY A 62 3.62 19.23 -2.58
C GLY A 62 2.71 19.92 -3.60
N LEU A 63 2.66 19.41 -4.84
CA LEU A 63 1.81 19.97 -5.89
C LEU A 63 0.33 19.71 -5.60
N ALA A 64 -0.01 18.54 -5.07
CA ALA A 64 -1.38 18.29 -4.64
C ALA A 64 -1.78 19.12 -3.41
N ALA A 65 -0.88 19.34 -2.46
CA ALA A 65 -1.11 20.24 -1.34
C ALA A 65 -1.33 21.69 -1.82
N ALA A 66 -0.50 22.17 -2.75
CA ALA A 66 -0.64 23.49 -3.36
C ALA A 66 -1.95 23.63 -4.16
N LYS A 67 -2.33 22.60 -4.92
CA LYS A 67 -3.61 22.54 -5.64
C LYS A 67 -4.79 22.58 -4.67
N THR A 68 -4.73 21.81 -3.59
CA THR A 68 -5.76 21.82 -2.54
C THR A 68 -5.87 23.21 -1.92
N ALA A 69 -4.75 23.81 -1.52
CA ALA A 69 -4.72 25.13 -0.90
C ALA A 69 -5.28 26.22 -1.82
N THR A 70 -4.88 26.24 -3.10
CA THR A 70 -5.39 27.21 -4.08
C THR A 70 -6.86 26.99 -4.40
N SER A 71 -7.33 25.74 -4.43
CA SER A 71 -8.75 25.41 -4.56
C SER A 71 -9.56 25.92 -3.36
N CYS A 72 -9.06 25.73 -2.13
CA CYS A 72 -9.71 26.23 -0.92
C CYS A 72 -9.79 27.76 -0.87
N LEU A 73 -8.84 28.46 -1.51
CA LEU A 73 -8.83 29.92 -1.63
C LEU A 73 -9.69 30.44 -2.81
N ASN A 74 -10.43 29.57 -3.51
CA ASN A 74 -11.20 29.89 -4.71
C ASN A 74 -10.35 30.49 -5.86
N LEU A 75 -9.05 30.19 -5.90
CA LEU A 75 -8.14 30.65 -6.95
C LEU A 75 -8.12 29.65 -8.11
N THR A 76 -9.24 29.51 -8.83
CA THR A 76 -9.44 28.52 -9.88
C THR A 76 -8.38 28.59 -10.98
N PHE A 77 -8.03 29.79 -11.45
CA PHE A 77 -6.96 29.98 -12.44
C PHE A 77 -5.60 29.51 -11.93
N ALA A 78 -5.28 29.74 -10.65
CA ALA A 78 -4.02 29.30 -10.06
C ALA A 78 -3.98 27.77 -9.94
N SER A 79 -5.08 27.13 -9.53
CA SER A 79 -5.21 25.67 -9.47
C SER A 79 -5.02 25.02 -10.85
N ILE A 80 -5.66 25.56 -11.89
CA ILE A 80 -5.51 25.09 -13.28
C ILE A 80 -4.06 25.30 -13.76
N THR A 81 -3.47 26.46 -13.47
CA THR A 81 -2.08 26.74 -13.85
C THR A 81 -1.10 25.80 -13.16
N LEU A 82 -1.31 25.52 -11.87
CA LEU A 82 -0.53 24.55 -11.12
C LEU A 82 -0.69 23.15 -11.72
N GLU A 83 -1.90 22.75 -12.13
CA GLU A 83 -2.14 21.47 -12.78
C GLU A 83 -1.33 21.33 -14.08
N TRP A 84 -1.30 22.36 -14.93
CA TRP A 84 -0.52 22.35 -16.16
C TRP A 84 1.00 22.37 -15.92
N ILE A 85 1.47 23.26 -15.06
CA ILE A 85 2.91 23.36 -14.76
C ILE A 85 3.40 22.08 -14.08
N SER A 86 2.65 21.56 -13.10
CA SER A 86 2.92 20.29 -12.44
C SER A 86 2.91 19.13 -13.42
N GLY A 87 1.81 18.99 -14.15
CA GLY A 87 1.55 17.83 -15.00
C GLY A 87 2.49 17.74 -16.20
N VAL A 88 2.95 18.88 -16.73
CA VAL A 88 3.81 18.92 -17.91
C VAL A 88 5.25 19.21 -17.53
N VAL A 89 5.53 20.36 -16.89
CA VAL A 89 6.91 20.82 -16.69
C VAL A 89 7.61 19.97 -15.64
N VAL A 90 7.00 19.78 -14.47
CA VAL A 90 7.61 18.98 -13.39
C VAL A 90 7.72 17.52 -13.81
N PHE A 91 6.71 16.98 -14.48
CA PHE A 91 6.74 15.62 -15.01
C PHE A 91 7.86 15.42 -16.04
N ILE A 92 7.98 16.28 -17.05
CA ILE A 92 9.04 16.20 -18.06
C ILE A 92 10.41 16.33 -17.40
N PHE A 93 10.58 17.28 -16.47
CA PHE A 93 11.82 17.43 -15.73
C PHE A 93 12.20 16.17 -14.95
N CYS A 94 11.25 15.60 -14.18
CA CYS A 94 11.48 14.36 -13.45
C CYS A 94 11.71 13.16 -14.38
N HIS A 95 11.06 13.13 -15.54
CA HIS A 95 11.25 12.08 -16.54
C HIS A 95 12.64 12.14 -17.16
N ILE A 96 13.11 13.33 -17.55
CA ILE A 96 14.47 13.55 -18.05
C ILE A 96 15.49 13.16 -16.98
N LEU A 97 15.28 13.56 -15.72
CA LEU A 97 16.13 13.12 -14.61
C LEU A 97 16.13 11.59 -14.45
N GLY A 98 14.97 10.94 -14.57
CA GLY A 98 14.87 9.48 -14.52
C GLY A 98 15.68 8.80 -15.64
N ALA A 99 15.68 9.36 -16.86
CA ALA A 99 16.52 8.86 -17.94
C ALA A 99 18.03 8.95 -17.60
N TYR A 100 18.46 9.93 -16.80
CA TYR A 100 19.84 10.01 -16.33
C TYR A 100 20.20 8.95 -15.28
N GLU A 101 19.24 8.44 -14.50
CA GLU A 101 19.44 7.32 -13.56
C GLU A 101 20.04 6.12 -14.29
N GLU A 102 19.58 5.85 -15.52
CA GLU A 102 20.05 4.75 -16.35
C GLU A 102 21.45 4.98 -16.94
N THR A 103 21.93 6.22 -17.07
CA THR A 103 23.16 6.54 -17.84
C THR A 103 24.47 6.47 -17.04
N THR A 104 24.42 6.19 -15.73
CA THR A 104 25.62 6.16 -14.86
C THR A 104 26.48 7.43 -14.98
N ASN A 105 25.85 8.60 -15.08
CA ASN A 105 26.58 9.86 -15.22
C ASN A 105 27.21 10.25 -13.86
N PRO A 106 28.56 10.43 -13.77
CA PRO A 106 29.24 10.72 -12.51
C PRO A 106 28.83 12.06 -11.90
N TYR A 107 28.42 13.05 -12.71
CA TYR A 107 28.04 14.39 -12.22
C TYR A 107 26.74 14.38 -11.40
N PHE A 108 25.81 13.47 -11.72
CA PHE A 108 24.53 13.30 -11.02
C PHE A 108 24.53 12.09 -10.08
N ALA A 109 25.68 11.44 -9.88
CA ALA A 109 25.79 10.27 -9.03
C ALA A 109 25.27 10.52 -7.61
N TRP A 110 25.46 11.73 -7.06
CA TRP A 110 24.97 12.10 -5.73
C TRP A 110 23.43 12.05 -5.63
N LEU A 111 22.69 12.37 -6.70
CA LEU A 111 21.23 12.41 -6.72
C LEU A 111 20.61 11.00 -6.73
N PHE A 112 21.28 10.06 -7.39
CA PHE A 112 20.81 8.66 -7.54
C PHE A 112 21.47 7.68 -6.55
N ASN A 113 22.67 7.97 -6.05
CA ASN A 113 23.39 7.07 -5.15
C ASN A 113 23.17 7.36 -3.67
N PHE A 114 22.72 8.56 -3.30
CA PHE A 114 22.46 8.88 -1.90
C PHE A 114 21.19 8.19 -1.41
N ASP A 115 21.28 7.30 -0.42
CA ASP A 115 20.14 6.60 0.17
C ASP A 115 19.56 7.41 1.33
N CYS A 116 18.43 8.10 1.09
CA CYS A 116 17.73 8.85 2.12
C CYS A 116 17.17 7.96 3.24
N MET A 117 17.03 6.64 3.02
CA MET A 117 16.62 5.73 4.09
C MET A 117 17.63 5.72 5.24
N GLU A 118 18.93 5.87 4.98
CA GLU A 118 19.94 5.91 6.04
C GLU A 118 19.70 7.08 6.99
N CYS A 119 19.40 8.27 6.46
CA CYS A 119 19.05 9.44 7.26
C CYS A 119 17.76 9.24 8.06
N LEU A 120 16.76 8.58 7.45
CA LEU A 120 15.47 8.31 8.08
C LEU A 120 15.63 7.32 9.24
N TRP A 121 16.44 6.28 9.05
CA TRP A 121 16.75 5.31 10.11
C TRP A 121 17.62 5.89 11.21
N ASP A 122 18.61 6.75 10.88
CA ASP A 122 19.39 7.47 11.90
C ASP A 122 18.49 8.35 12.77
N PHE A 123 17.50 9.01 12.15
CA PHE A 123 16.51 9.80 12.87
C PHE A 123 15.62 8.91 13.74
N GLN A 124 15.16 7.77 13.22
CA GLN A 124 14.35 6.83 13.98
C GLN A 124 15.12 6.16 15.12
N GLU A 125 16.40 5.87 14.94
CA GLU A 125 17.29 5.36 15.99
C GLU A 125 17.40 6.35 17.14
N LYS A 126 17.54 7.65 16.84
CA LYS A 126 17.55 8.70 17.87
C LYS A 126 16.22 8.79 18.64
N LEU A 127 15.09 8.51 17.98
CA LEU A 127 13.76 8.60 18.60
C LEU A 127 13.35 7.33 19.36
N VAL A 128 13.66 6.15 18.81
CA VAL A 128 13.11 4.86 19.26
C VAL A 128 14.21 3.92 19.79
N GLY A 129 15.49 4.21 19.53
CA GLY A 129 16.63 3.37 19.94
C GLY A 129 16.78 2.09 19.12
N PHE A 130 16.15 2.00 17.95
CA PHE A 130 16.22 0.84 17.07
C PHE A 130 16.55 1.22 15.63
N ARG A 131 17.57 0.57 15.06
CA ARG A 131 17.97 0.69 13.66
C ARG A 131 17.91 -0.68 12.97
N PRO A 132 17.05 -0.88 11.97
CA PRO A 132 17.03 -2.13 11.22
C PRO A 132 18.26 -2.22 10.29
N THR A 133 18.87 -3.40 10.22
CA THR A 133 19.88 -3.73 9.23
C THR A 133 19.20 -4.22 7.95
N TYR A 134 19.50 -3.59 6.80
CA TYR A 134 18.87 -3.93 5.52
C TYR A 134 19.85 -3.95 4.36
N ILE A 135 19.44 -4.61 3.28
CA ILE A 135 20.15 -4.62 2.00
C ILE A 135 19.35 -3.78 0.99
N SER A 136 20.01 -2.83 0.31
CA SER A 136 19.42 -1.98 -0.72
C SER A 136 20.01 -2.19 -2.12
N HIS A 137 20.70 -3.32 -2.34
CA HIS A 137 21.24 -3.65 -3.66
C HIS A 137 20.12 -3.93 -4.67
N GLU A 138 19.98 -3.04 -5.65
CA GLU A 138 19.01 -3.14 -6.74
C GLU A 138 19.60 -3.93 -7.92
N ILE A 139 18.75 -4.62 -8.68
CA ILE A 139 19.17 -5.27 -9.94
C ILE A 139 19.42 -4.16 -10.96
N ASP A 140 20.56 -4.22 -11.66
CA ASP A 140 20.83 -3.30 -12.76
C ASP A 140 19.77 -3.51 -13.87
N PRO A 141 18.92 -2.51 -14.17
CA PRO A 141 17.87 -2.65 -15.17
C PRO A 141 18.42 -2.97 -16.56
N ARG A 142 19.69 -2.63 -16.85
CA ARG A 142 20.36 -2.95 -18.12
C ARG A 142 20.49 -4.46 -18.33
N LEU A 143 20.63 -5.23 -17.25
CA LEU A 143 20.67 -6.69 -17.32
C LEU A 143 19.28 -7.28 -17.61
N GLN A 144 18.22 -6.54 -17.32
CA GLN A 144 16.82 -6.98 -17.49
C GLN A 144 16.24 -6.56 -18.85
N ALA A 145 16.84 -5.58 -19.53
CA ALA A 145 16.36 -4.99 -20.79
C ALA A 145 16.45 -5.91 -22.04
N VAL A 146 16.87 -7.16 -21.91
CA VAL A 146 16.99 -8.10 -23.04
C VAL A 146 15.63 -8.64 -23.53
N ALA A 147 14.54 -8.46 -22.76
CA ALA A 147 13.22 -8.86 -23.19
C ALA A 147 12.63 -7.90 -24.25
N THR A 148 12.34 -8.42 -25.45
CA THR A 148 11.87 -7.66 -26.62
C THR A 148 10.49 -7.01 -26.44
N HIS A 149 9.74 -7.42 -25.42
CA HIS A 149 8.43 -6.86 -25.08
C HIS A 149 8.33 -6.56 -23.58
N PRO A 150 7.80 -5.40 -23.18
CA PRO A 150 7.56 -5.10 -21.77
C PRO A 150 6.52 -6.08 -21.22
N ALA A 151 6.91 -6.87 -20.22
CA ALA A 151 6.03 -7.85 -19.59
C ALA A 151 4.80 -7.15 -18.98
N VAL A 152 3.62 -7.76 -19.14
CA VAL A 152 2.39 -7.29 -18.49
C VAL A 152 2.39 -7.85 -17.07
N THR A 153 3.05 -7.15 -16.15
CA THR A 153 3.18 -7.59 -14.75
C THR A 153 1.91 -7.29 -13.95
N GLY A 154 1.73 -8.00 -12.84
CA GLY A 154 0.58 -7.79 -11.94
C GLY A 154 0.54 -6.37 -11.37
N TYR A 155 1.70 -5.80 -11.07
CA TYR A 155 1.84 -4.40 -10.67
C TYR A 155 1.31 -3.44 -11.74
N ARG A 156 1.74 -3.60 -13.00
CA ARG A 156 1.29 -2.74 -14.12
C ARG A 156 -0.23 -2.82 -14.31
N ILE A 157 -0.81 -4.01 -14.19
CA ILE A 157 -2.28 -4.18 -14.23
C ILE A 157 -2.94 -3.38 -13.10
N ILE A 158 -2.48 -3.51 -11.85
CA ILE A 158 -3.05 -2.78 -10.70
C ILE A 158 -2.97 -1.27 -10.93
N VAL A 159 -1.81 -0.76 -11.34
CA VAL A 159 -1.61 0.68 -11.61
C VAL A 159 -2.56 1.15 -12.70
N THR A 160 -2.63 0.46 -13.84
CA THR A 160 -3.49 0.84 -14.96
C THR A 160 -4.96 0.88 -14.56
N VAL A 161 -5.46 -0.16 -13.89
CA VAL A 161 -6.87 -0.21 -13.50
C VAL A 161 -7.19 0.83 -12.43
N LEU A 162 -6.29 1.05 -11.47
CA LEU A 162 -6.49 2.09 -10.47
C LEU A 162 -6.56 3.47 -11.13
N VAL A 163 -5.60 3.81 -11.99
CA VAL A 163 -5.57 5.09 -12.71
C VAL A 163 -6.85 5.26 -13.54
N ALA A 164 -7.31 4.22 -14.22
CA ALA A 164 -8.58 4.24 -14.95
C ALA A 164 -9.78 4.50 -14.01
N SER A 165 -9.84 3.82 -12.86
CA SER A 165 -10.95 3.97 -11.90
C SER A 165 -11.00 5.36 -11.25
N LEU A 166 -9.85 5.91 -10.85
CA LEU A 166 -9.75 7.25 -10.28
C LEU A 166 -10.06 8.31 -11.34
N GLY A 167 -9.56 8.12 -12.57
CA GLY A 167 -9.86 8.99 -13.71
C GLY A 167 -11.36 9.02 -14.03
N MET A 168 -12.01 7.85 -14.12
CA MET A 168 -13.46 7.76 -14.34
C MET A 168 -14.24 8.43 -13.20
N THR A 169 -13.85 8.19 -11.94
CA THR A 169 -14.51 8.81 -10.77
C THR A 169 -14.40 10.33 -10.82
N LYS A 170 -13.20 10.86 -11.11
CA LYS A 170 -12.98 12.30 -11.31
C LYS A 170 -13.85 12.84 -12.44
N SER A 171 -13.90 12.15 -13.59
CA SER A 171 -14.74 12.57 -14.72
C SER A 171 -16.22 12.61 -14.35
N VAL A 172 -16.75 11.59 -13.66
CA VAL A 172 -18.16 11.55 -13.24
C VAL A 172 -18.48 12.73 -12.32
N LEU A 173 -17.61 13.05 -11.35
CA LEU A 173 -17.80 14.20 -10.45
C LEU A 173 -17.75 15.54 -11.18
N LEU A 174 -16.82 15.69 -12.13
CA LEU A 174 -16.73 16.90 -12.96
C LEU A 174 -17.97 17.08 -13.84
N TYR A 175 -18.50 16.00 -14.44
CA TYR A 175 -19.75 16.06 -15.21
C TYR A 175 -20.97 16.30 -14.33
N GLY A 176 -20.94 15.86 -13.07
CA GLY A 176 -21.96 16.13 -12.05
C GLY A 176 -21.99 17.57 -11.53
N GLN A 177 -21.12 18.46 -12.05
CA GLN A 177 -20.96 19.84 -11.58
C GLN A 177 -20.46 19.95 -10.13
N GLU A 178 -19.71 18.95 -9.65
CA GLU A 178 -19.11 18.90 -8.31
C GLU A 178 -17.57 19.01 -8.38
N PRO A 179 -17.00 20.16 -8.80
CA PRO A 179 -15.56 20.32 -9.03
C PRO A 179 -14.73 20.25 -7.74
N THR A 180 -15.33 20.64 -6.61
CA THR A 180 -14.68 20.59 -5.30
C THR A 180 -14.46 19.13 -4.88
N GLU A 181 -15.49 18.29 -5.02
CA GLU A 181 -15.42 16.87 -4.69
C GLU A 181 -14.42 16.13 -5.59
N ALA A 182 -14.44 16.44 -6.90
CA ALA A 182 -13.46 15.91 -7.85
C ALA A 182 -12.02 16.22 -7.44
N THR A 183 -11.77 17.45 -6.98
CA THR A 183 -10.45 17.89 -6.50
C THR A 183 -10.06 17.20 -5.20
N THR A 184 -11.02 16.99 -4.28
CA THR A 184 -10.77 16.25 -3.04
C THR A 184 -10.43 14.79 -3.31
N VAL A 185 -11.15 14.12 -4.22
CA VAL A 185 -10.86 12.72 -4.58
C VAL A 185 -9.46 12.60 -5.19
N GLU A 186 -9.10 13.53 -6.07
CA GLU A 186 -7.76 13.59 -6.68
C GLU A 186 -6.66 13.81 -5.63
N CYS A 187 -6.86 14.72 -4.68
CA CYS A 187 -5.85 15.06 -3.69
C CYS A 187 -5.70 13.98 -2.60
N VAL A 188 -6.80 13.45 -2.08
CA VAL A 188 -6.74 12.48 -0.96
C VAL A 188 -6.40 11.09 -1.48
N PHE A 189 -7.17 10.58 -2.44
CA PHE A 189 -6.99 9.22 -2.95
C PHE A 189 -5.91 9.16 -4.01
N GLY A 190 -5.87 10.12 -4.93
CA GLY A 190 -4.84 10.15 -5.97
C GLY A 190 -3.44 10.21 -5.38
N VAL A 191 -3.15 11.18 -4.51
CA VAL A 191 -1.78 11.35 -3.97
C VAL A 191 -1.37 10.19 -3.09
N GLY A 192 -2.23 9.82 -2.12
CA GLY A 192 -1.92 8.76 -1.17
C GLY A 192 -1.68 7.43 -1.90
N ILE A 193 -2.60 7.05 -2.79
CA ILE A 193 -2.49 5.77 -3.47
C ILE A 193 -1.37 5.78 -4.52
N VAL A 194 -1.20 6.86 -5.28
CA VAL A 194 -0.08 6.98 -6.24
C VAL A 194 1.26 6.90 -5.51
N THR A 195 1.39 7.56 -4.35
CA THR A 195 2.61 7.50 -3.55
C THR A 195 2.85 6.08 -3.02
N CYS A 196 1.81 5.40 -2.51
CA CYS A 196 1.92 4.00 -2.09
C CYS A 196 2.28 3.06 -3.25
N LEU A 197 1.68 3.25 -4.42
CA LEU A 197 1.98 2.46 -5.62
C LEU A 197 3.38 2.74 -6.12
N TYR A 198 3.83 3.99 -6.09
CA TYR A 198 5.20 4.35 -6.44
C TYR A 198 6.20 3.63 -5.53
N TRP A 199 5.99 3.67 -4.21
CA TRP A 199 6.77 2.92 -3.23
C TRP A 199 6.76 1.42 -3.47
N LEU A 200 5.58 0.86 -3.79
CA LEU A 200 5.45 -0.55 -4.14
C LEU A 200 6.22 -0.86 -5.43
N GLY A 201 6.15 0.00 -6.44
CA GLY A 201 6.88 -0.12 -7.71
C GLY A 201 8.40 -0.14 -7.54
N LEU A 202 8.94 0.50 -6.51
CA LEU A 202 10.38 0.41 -6.20
C LEU A 202 10.83 -1.03 -5.89
N TYR A 203 9.92 -1.93 -5.48
CA TYR A 203 10.22 -3.34 -5.29
C TYR A 203 10.36 -4.12 -6.62
N GLU A 204 10.00 -3.54 -7.77
CA GLU A 204 10.23 -4.17 -9.09
C GLU A 204 11.72 -4.39 -9.35
N ALA A 205 12.58 -3.52 -8.82
CA ALA A 205 14.04 -3.60 -8.93
C ALA A 205 14.70 -4.52 -7.87
N SER A 206 13.92 -5.29 -7.11
CA SER A 206 14.42 -6.09 -6.00
C SER A 206 15.27 -7.30 -6.43
N SER A 207 16.51 -7.37 -5.93
CA SER A 207 17.41 -8.51 -6.13
C SER A 207 16.94 -9.80 -5.45
N THR A 208 16.20 -9.68 -4.35
CA THR A 208 15.67 -10.81 -3.59
C THR A 208 14.35 -11.35 -4.15
N LYS A 209 13.87 -10.78 -5.27
CA LYS A 209 12.57 -11.11 -5.88
C LYS A 209 11.42 -11.03 -4.88
N ALA A 210 11.41 -9.98 -4.05
CA ALA A 210 10.29 -9.73 -3.15
C ALA A 210 8.99 -9.62 -3.97
N TYR A 211 7.99 -10.46 -3.65
CA TYR A 211 6.71 -10.56 -4.39
C TYR A 211 6.86 -10.93 -5.88
N PRO A 212 7.41 -12.11 -6.22
CA PRO A 212 7.72 -12.47 -7.61
C PRO A 212 6.47 -12.57 -8.49
N LYS A 213 5.32 -12.94 -7.91
CA LYS A 213 4.03 -12.95 -8.61
C LYS A 213 3.59 -11.56 -9.08
N LEU A 214 3.94 -10.51 -8.34
CA LEU A 214 3.49 -9.15 -8.65
C LEU A 214 4.35 -8.52 -9.75
N PHE A 215 5.67 -8.72 -9.68
CA PHE A 215 6.64 -8.01 -10.54
C PHE A 215 7.26 -8.86 -11.66
N HIS A 216 7.37 -10.18 -11.50
CA HIS A 216 8.15 -11.01 -12.44
C HIS A 216 7.31 -11.98 -13.28
N VAL A 217 6.07 -12.25 -12.88
CA VAL A 217 5.16 -13.07 -13.69
C VAL A 217 4.60 -12.21 -14.81
N ASP A 218 4.84 -12.63 -16.06
CA ASP A 218 4.20 -12.04 -17.22
C ASP A 218 2.80 -12.64 -17.41
N TYR A 219 1.79 -11.78 -17.32
CA TYR A 219 0.38 -12.15 -17.48
C TYR A 219 -0.09 -12.07 -18.94
N SER A 220 0.79 -11.72 -19.88
CA SER A 220 0.47 -11.65 -21.32
C SER A 220 0.05 -13.00 -21.92
N GLY A 221 0.58 -14.11 -21.38
CA GLY A 221 0.42 -15.48 -21.91
C GLY A 221 -0.97 -16.14 -21.78
N GLY A 222 -2.05 -15.38 -21.59
CA GLY A 222 -3.42 -15.86 -21.75
C GLY A 222 -3.94 -16.92 -20.76
N SER A 223 -3.15 -17.35 -19.77
CA SER A 223 -3.62 -18.33 -18.78
C SER A 223 -4.62 -17.68 -17.81
N SER A 224 -5.91 -17.91 -18.07
CA SER A 224 -7.10 -17.42 -17.36
C SER A 224 -7.02 -17.50 -15.82
N SER A 225 -6.26 -18.45 -15.28
CA SER A 225 -6.12 -18.63 -13.83
C SER A 225 -5.44 -17.44 -13.13
N TYR A 226 -4.48 -16.80 -13.80
CA TYR A 226 -3.67 -15.73 -13.20
C TYR A 226 -4.39 -14.38 -13.23
N ILE A 227 -5.13 -14.10 -14.31
CA ILE A 227 -6.04 -12.95 -14.40
C ILE A 227 -7.03 -12.99 -13.24
N ARG A 228 -7.50 -14.19 -12.86
CA ARG A 228 -8.43 -14.35 -11.73
C ARG A 228 -7.78 -13.96 -10.39
N GLU A 229 -6.56 -14.39 -10.11
CA GLU A 229 -5.83 -14.02 -8.87
C GLU A 229 -5.61 -12.51 -8.76
N THR A 230 -5.11 -11.88 -9.82
CA THR A 230 -4.87 -10.43 -9.85
C THR A 230 -6.19 -9.66 -9.78
N ALA A 231 -7.24 -10.12 -10.45
CA ALA A 231 -8.58 -9.54 -10.36
C ALA A 231 -9.15 -9.61 -8.94
N ILE A 232 -8.84 -10.65 -8.15
CA ILE A 232 -9.32 -10.77 -6.76
C ILE A 232 -8.64 -9.75 -5.86
N VAL A 233 -7.31 -9.61 -5.96
CA VAL A 233 -6.56 -8.61 -5.20
C VAL A 233 -7.04 -7.21 -5.59
N PHE A 234 -7.22 -6.99 -6.89
CA PHE A 234 -7.82 -5.76 -7.40
C PHE A 234 -9.24 -5.53 -6.86
N LEU A 235 -10.11 -6.54 -6.84
CA LEU A 235 -11.47 -6.42 -6.30
C LEU A 235 -11.45 -6.08 -4.81
N HIS A 236 -10.49 -6.61 -4.06
CA HIS A 236 -10.31 -6.26 -2.63
C HIS A 236 -9.84 -4.83 -2.47
N LEU A 237 -8.85 -4.38 -3.25
CA LEU A 237 -8.39 -3.00 -3.23
C LEU A 237 -9.51 -2.04 -3.65
N LEU A 238 -10.27 -2.39 -4.68
CA LEU A 238 -11.44 -1.64 -5.12
C LEU A 238 -12.54 -1.64 -4.07
N ALA A 239 -12.78 -2.77 -3.37
CA ALA A 239 -13.74 -2.84 -2.28
C ALA A 239 -13.33 -1.97 -1.09
N ILE A 240 -12.03 -1.94 -0.74
CA ILE A 240 -11.50 -1.05 0.30
C ILE A 240 -11.65 0.41 -0.13
N LEU A 241 -11.28 0.74 -1.37
CA LEU A 241 -11.46 2.08 -1.95
C LEU A 241 -12.95 2.49 -1.92
N PHE A 242 -13.84 1.60 -2.36
CA PHE A 242 -15.27 1.81 -2.37
C PHE A 242 -15.85 1.98 -0.96
N CYS A 243 -15.42 1.17 0.01
CA CYS A 243 -15.81 1.33 1.41
C CYS A 243 -15.33 2.67 1.97
N SER A 244 -14.12 3.11 1.63
CA SER A 244 -13.61 4.43 2.05
C SER A 244 -14.40 5.58 1.41
N ALA A 245 -14.75 5.46 0.12
CA ALA A 245 -15.58 6.43 -0.59
C ALA A 245 -17.01 6.49 -0.03
N LEU A 246 -17.62 5.35 0.27
CA LEU A 246 -18.93 5.28 0.93
C LEU A 246 -18.90 5.92 2.31
N SER A 247 -17.85 5.65 3.10
CA SER A 247 -17.68 6.26 4.43
C SER A 247 -17.57 7.79 4.33
N TYR A 248 -16.86 8.29 3.31
CA TYR A 248 -16.77 9.71 3.01
C TYR A 248 -18.09 10.31 2.51
N GLY A 249 -18.84 9.60 1.66
CA GLY A 249 -20.18 10.00 1.22
C GLY A 249 -21.18 10.08 2.38
N PHE A 250 -21.14 9.13 3.31
CA PHE A 250 -21.94 9.17 4.55
C PHE A 250 -21.55 10.37 5.43
N TYR A 251 -20.26 10.67 5.52
CA TYR A 251 -19.78 11.88 6.18
C TYR A 251 -20.43 13.13 5.55
N LEU A 252 -20.35 13.28 4.22
CA LEU A 252 -20.93 14.42 3.49
C LEU A 252 -22.46 14.51 3.59
N LEU A 253 -23.16 13.37 3.61
CA LEU A 253 -24.62 13.33 3.76
C LEU A 253 -25.05 13.77 5.16
N THR A 254 -24.39 13.25 6.20
CA THR A 254 -24.68 13.62 7.60
C THR A 254 -24.44 15.10 7.81
N ALA A 255 -23.35 15.58 7.23
CA ALA A 255 -23.03 16.96 7.04
C ALA A 255 -24.23 17.73 6.41
N SER A 256 -24.61 17.45 5.16
CA SER A 256 -25.68 18.17 4.46
C SER A 256 -27.00 18.25 5.25
N ILE A 257 -27.41 17.15 5.89
CA ILE A 257 -28.63 17.08 6.70
C ILE A 257 -28.53 18.03 7.91
N LEU A 258 -27.40 18.03 8.62
CA LEU A 258 -27.16 18.94 9.74
C LEU A 258 -27.11 20.41 9.31
N SER A 259 -26.59 20.71 8.12
CA SER A 259 -26.50 22.08 7.61
C SER A 259 -27.87 22.68 7.26
N SER A 260 -28.86 21.86 6.92
CA SER A 260 -30.14 22.34 6.37
C SER A 260 -31.06 23.04 7.39
N GLY A 261 -30.77 22.89 8.69
CA GLY A 261 -31.63 23.42 9.78
C GLY A 261 -31.11 24.67 10.48
N VAL A 262 -29.90 25.15 10.19
CA VAL A 262 -29.28 26.23 10.97
C VAL A 262 -29.44 27.58 10.25
N PRO A 263 -30.23 28.52 10.80
CA PRO A 263 -30.37 29.86 10.21
C PRO A 263 -29.00 30.57 10.17
N ALA A 264 -28.77 31.34 9.10
CA ALA A 264 -27.49 31.91 8.64
C ALA A 264 -26.70 32.80 9.64
N LYS A 265 -27.10 32.88 10.91
CA LYS A 265 -26.43 33.68 11.95
C LYS A 265 -25.53 32.91 12.91
N ALA A 266 -25.49 31.58 12.90
CA ALA A 266 -24.64 30.81 13.81
C ALA A 266 -23.35 30.34 13.12
N LYS A 267 -22.30 31.16 13.16
CA LYS A 267 -20.94 30.82 12.69
C LYS A 267 -20.24 29.74 13.55
N LEU A 268 -20.86 29.31 14.65
CA LEU A 268 -20.41 28.24 15.56
C LEU A 268 -20.54 26.82 14.98
N GLY A 269 -21.32 26.63 13.91
CA GLY A 269 -21.76 25.30 13.44
C GLY A 269 -20.68 24.44 12.78
N THR A 270 -19.58 25.00 12.29
CA THR A 270 -18.59 24.23 11.50
C THR A 270 -17.84 23.18 12.34
N ILE A 271 -17.63 23.45 13.63
CA ILE A 271 -16.97 22.51 14.55
C ILE A 271 -17.91 21.38 14.97
N GLU A 272 -19.15 21.70 15.35
CA GLU A 272 -20.15 20.69 15.68
C GLU A 272 -20.41 19.77 14.49
N TYR A 273 -20.35 20.33 13.28
CA TYR A 273 -20.44 19.60 12.03
C TYR A 273 -19.29 18.62 11.81
N ILE A 274 -18.04 19.08 12.00
CA ILE A 274 -16.86 18.20 11.91
C ILE A 274 -16.94 17.11 12.97
N VAL A 275 -17.33 17.43 14.22
CA VAL A 275 -17.46 16.46 15.31
C VAL A 275 -18.57 15.43 15.04
N VAL A 276 -19.76 15.86 14.61
CA VAL A 276 -20.88 14.96 14.29
C VAL A 276 -20.59 14.12 13.06
N ALA A 277 -19.99 14.70 12.02
CA ALA A 277 -19.63 13.97 10.81
C ALA A 277 -18.48 12.97 11.06
N THR A 278 -17.54 13.29 11.95
CA THR A 278 -16.52 12.32 12.40
C THR A 278 -17.15 11.22 13.24
N ILE A 279 -18.03 11.54 14.21
CA ILE A 279 -18.70 10.55 15.08
C ILE A 279 -19.67 9.63 14.31
N SER A 280 -20.32 10.12 13.25
CA SER A 280 -21.26 9.33 12.43
C SER A 280 -20.59 8.53 11.30
N GLY A 281 -19.45 9.01 10.77
CA GLY A 281 -18.73 8.36 9.67
C GLY A 281 -17.99 7.07 10.06
N SER A 282 -17.54 6.91 11.30
CA SER A 282 -16.81 5.70 11.74
C SER A 282 -17.70 4.49 12.06
N PRO A 283 -18.84 4.64 12.76
CA PRO A 283 -19.73 3.50 12.97
C PRO A 283 -20.25 2.96 11.62
N THR A 284 -20.52 3.85 10.67
CA THR A 284 -20.96 3.46 9.31
C THR A 284 -19.86 2.75 8.53
N SER A 285 -18.59 3.17 8.64
CA SER A 285 -17.46 2.47 8.00
C SER A 285 -17.19 1.10 8.64
N ILE A 286 -17.26 0.99 9.97
CA ILE A 286 -17.12 -0.28 10.70
C ILE A 286 -18.29 -1.22 10.41
N VAL A 287 -19.52 -0.72 10.38
CA VAL A 287 -20.71 -1.52 10.02
C VAL A 287 -20.65 -1.96 8.55
N SER A 288 -20.15 -1.12 7.64
CA SER A 288 -19.93 -1.48 6.24
C SER A 288 -18.86 -2.57 6.09
N LEU A 289 -17.74 -2.46 6.81
CA LEU A 289 -16.69 -3.48 6.83
C LEU A 289 -17.21 -4.80 7.44
N ALA A 290 -17.90 -4.74 8.57
CA ALA A 290 -18.51 -5.91 9.20
C ALA A 290 -19.60 -6.52 8.32
N GLY A 291 -20.38 -5.69 7.62
CA GLY A 291 -21.40 -6.11 6.67
C GLY A 291 -20.81 -6.81 5.45
N THR A 292 -19.75 -6.28 4.86
CA THR A 292 -19.05 -6.93 3.74
C THR A 292 -18.44 -8.27 4.17
N LEU A 293 -17.76 -8.32 5.32
CA LEU A 293 -17.28 -9.57 5.90
C LEU A 293 -18.42 -10.56 6.21
N GLY A 294 -19.55 -10.07 6.71
CA GLY A 294 -20.75 -10.85 6.98
C GLY A 294 -21.38 -11.42 5.72
N VAL A 295 -21.48 -10.64 4.64
CA VAL A 295 -21.94 -11.11 3.32
C VAL A 295 -20.99 -12.19 2.79
N PHE A 296 -19.68 -12.01 2.90
CA PHE A 296 -18.73 -13.06 2.53
C PHE A 296 -18.91 -14.34 3.35
N ALA A 297 -19.14 -14.23 4.66
CA ALA A 297 -19.41 -15.37 5.54
C ALA A 297 -20.75 -16.06 5.22
N ILE A 298 -21.80 -15.29 4.91
CA ILE A 298 -23.12 -15.80 4.52
C ILE A 298 -23.05 -16.47 3.15
N MET A 299 -22.41 -15.85 2.16
CA MET A 299 -22.17 -16.45 0.85
C MET A 299 -21.35 -17.74 0.98
N TYR A 300 -20.37 -17.77 1.87
CA TYR A 300 -19.63 -18.98 2.19
C TYR A 300 -20.54 -20.07 2.76
N HIS A 301 -21.35 -19.75 3.76
CA HIS A 301 -22.29 -20.70 4.38
C HIS A 301 -23.38 -21.19 3.40
N LEU A 302 -23.92 -20.30 2.58
CA LEU A 302 -24.92 -20.63 1.55
C LEU A 302 -24.31 -21.51 0.47
N GLY A 303 -23.10 -21.18 0.00
CA GLY A 303 -22.34 -22.04 -0.90
C GLY A 303 -22.19 -23.44 -0.33
N LEU A 304 -21.79 -23.54 0.95
CA LEU A 304 -21.62 -24.81 1.64
C LEU A 304 -22.94 -25.62 1.75
N ARG A 305 -24.06 -24.94 2.07
CA ARG A 305 -25.36 -25.57 2.30
C ARG A 305 -26.03 -26.05 1.02
N TYR A 306 -25.78 -25.38 -0.10
CA TYR A 306 -26.39 -25.67 -1.40
C TYR A 306 -25.41 -26.28 -2.41
N LEU A 307 -24.45 -27.07 -1.95
CA LEU A 307 -23.42 -27.70 -2.78
C LEU A 307 -23.98 -28.47 -4.01
N ALA A 308 -25.21 -28.98 -3.90
CA ALA A 308 -25.89 -29.74 -4.95
C ALA A 308 -26.60 -28.86 -6.01
N SER A 309 -26.80 -27.57 -5.76
CA SER A 309 -27.47 -26.67 -6.73
C SER A 309 -26.45 -25.96 -7.62
N PRO A 310 -26.80 -25.63 -8.88
CA PRO A 310 -25.91 -24.88 -9.77
C PRO A 310 -25.55 -23.49 -9.21
N LEU A 311 -26.45 -22.88 -8.42
CA LEU A 311 -26.19 -21.63 -7.71
C LEU A 311 -25.15 -21.82 -6.59
N GLY A 312 -25.24 -22.88 -5.79
CA GLY A 312 -24.25 -23.18 -4.76
C GLY A 312 -22.88 -23.52 -5.35
N GLN A 313 -22.84 -24.22 -6.49
CA GLN A 313 -21.60 -24.45 -7.24
C GLN A 313 -20.99 -23.16 -7.80
N PHE A 314 -21.80 -22.23 -8.28
CA PHE A 314 -21.37 -20.90 -8.71
C PHE A 314 -20.81 -20.09 -7.52
N ILE A 315 -21.51 -20.07 -6.38
CA ILE A 315 -21.09 -19.36 -5.17
C ILE A 315 -19.81 -19.97 -4.57
N ILE A 316 -19.67 -21.29 -4.53
CA ILE A 316 -18.41 -21.96 -4.16
C ILE A 316 -17.32 -21.69 -5.19
N GLY A 317 -17.69 -21.49 -6.46
CA GLY A 317 -16.81 -21.06 -7.53
C GLY A 317 -16.17 -19.70 -7.29
N LEU A 318 -16.81 -18.84 -6.46
CA LEU A 318 -16.29 -17.53 -6.13
C LEU A 318 -15.01 -17.65 -5.29
N PRO A 319 -13.93 -16.99 -5.71
CA PRO A 319 -12.59 -17.24 -5.18
C PRO A 319 -12.41 -16.96 -3.69
N GLY A 320 -13.11 -15.97 -3.12
CA GLY A 320 -13.09 -15.72 -1.67
C GLY A 320 -13.72 -16.86 -0.87
N VAL A 321 -14.78 -17.46 -1.40
CA VAL A 321 -15.47 -18.63 -0.82
C VAL A 321 -14.65 -19.91 -1.04
N ARG A 322 -13.93 -20.02 -2.16
CA ARG A 322 -13.13 -21.19 -2.56
C ARG A 322 -11.80 -21.34 -1.83
N LEU A 323 -11.25 -20.24 -1.31
CA LEU A 323 -10.01 -20.24 -0.53
C LEU A 323 -10.17 -21.00 0.80
N ILE A 324 -11.32 -20.83 1.47
CA ILE A 324 -11.60 -21.41 2.78
C ILE A 324 -11.67 -22.97 2.75
N PRO A 325 -12.42 -23.62 1.84
CA PRO A 325 -12.48 -25.07 1.74
C PRO A 325 -11.25 -25.64 1.04
N TYR A 326 -10.53 -24.89 0.20
CA TYR A 326 -9.24 -25.34 -0.33
C TYR A 326 -8.20 -25.45 0.80
N VAL A 327 -8.15 -24.46 1.69
CA VAL A 327 -7.30 -24.50 2.88
C VAL A 327 -7.77 -25.59 3.85
N HIS A 328 -9.07 -25.72 4.09
CA HIS A 328 -9.60 -26.78 4.95
C HIS A 328 -9.35 -28.20 4.37
N ARG A 329 -9.64 -28.43 3.09
CA ARG A 329 -9.56 -29.78 2.50
C ARG A 329 -8.13 -30.24 2.26
N THR A 330 -7.24 -29.32 1.91
CA THR A 330 -5.82 -29.65 1.68
C THR A 330 -5.07 -29.89 2.98
N TYR A 331 -5.58 -29.38 4.12
CA TYR A 331 -4.77 -29.26 5.34
C TYR A 331 -5.45 -29.66 6.66
N TRP A 332 -6.75 -29.95 6.69
CA TRP A 332 -7.49 -30.39 7.89
C TRP A 332 -7.96 -31.84 7.85
N LEU A 333 -8.02 -32.49 6.68
CA LEU A 333 -8.37 -33.91 6.63
C LEU A 333 -7.10 -34.76 6.84
N PRO A 334 -7.02 -35.58 7.91
CA PRO A 334 -5.93 -36.53 8.06
C PRO A 334 -5.97 -37.48 6.87
N SER A 335 -4.90 -37.49 6.06
CA SER A 335 -4.73 -38.48 5.01
C SER A 335 -4.64 -39.84 5.66
N ALA A 336 -5.72 -40.62 5.54
CA ALA A 336 -5.83 -41.95 6.10
C ALA A 336 -5.02 -42.97 5.28
N VAL A 337 -3.72 -42.77 5.10
CA VAL A 337 -2.75 -43.86 4.83
C VAL A 337 -1.40 -43.45 5.40
N SER A 338 -0.88 -44.32 6.26
CA SER A 338 0.36 -44.23 7.03
C SER A 338 1.62 -44.01 6.17
N PHE A 339 2.47 -43.05 6.56
CA PHE A 339 3.78 -43.27 7.21
C PHE A 339 4.64 -41.98 7.15
N SER A 340 5.17 -41.61 8.31
CA SER A 340 6.03 -40.45 8.65
C SER A 340 5.36 -39.06 8.72
N PRO A 341 5.10 -38.53 9.93
CA PRO A 341 4.62 -37.16 10.10
C PRO A 341 5.75 -36.18 9.77
N ARG A 342 5.71 -35.57 8.58
CA ARG A 342 6.61 -34.47 8.22
C ARG A 342 6.20 -33.17 8.94
N PRO A 343 7.16 -32.31 9.36
CA PRO A 343 6.92 -31.03 10.07
C PRO A 343 6.11 -29.97 9.30
N ARG A 344 5.66 -30.26 8.07
CA ARG A 344 4.93 -29.33 7.18
C ARG A 344 3.56 -28.91 7.72
N LEU A 345 2.91 -29.74 8.53
CA LEU A 345 1.61 -29.43 9.15
C LEU A 345 1.74 -28.36 10.25
N PHE A 346 2.89 -28.32 10.93
CA PHE A 346 3.19 -27.33 11.97
C PHE A 346 3.45 -25.95 11.34
N TYR A 347 4.26 -25.89 10.28
CA TYR A 347 4.51 -24.66 9.51
C TYR A 347 3.24 -24.07 8.93
N LEU A 348 2.34 -24.92 8.46
CA LEU A 348 1.15 -24.47 7.79
C LEU A 348 0.08 -23.99 8.77
N LYS A 349 -0.13 -24.67 9.90
CA LYS A 349 -0.97 -24.14 11.00
C LYS A 349 -0.49 -22.74 11.42
N ARG A 350 0.83 -22.54 11.46
CA ARG A 350 1.46 -21.25 11.74
C ARG A 350 1.21 -20.22 10.61
N PHE A 351 1.30 -20.61 9.35
CA PHE A 351 1.02 -19.75 8.19
C PHE A 351 -0.45 -19.33 8.10
N THR A 352 -1.40 -20.26 8.30
CA THR A 352 -2.85 -20.00 8.26
C THR A 352 -3.28 -19.05 9.36
N VAL A 353 -2.81 -19.26 10.60
CA VAL A 353 -3.08 -18.33 11.73
C VAL A 353 -2.47 -16.95 11.45
N ARG A 354 -1.30 -16.89 10.78
CA ARG A 354 -0.64 -15.62 10.44
C ARG A 354 -1.34 -14.83 9.34
N GLN A 355 -1.64 -15.47 8.21
CA GLN A 355 -2.12 -14.77 7.00
C GLN A 355 -3.61 -14.47 7.04
N ILE A 356 -4.42 -15.36 7.62
CA ILE A 356 -5.89 -15.24 7.59
C ILE A 356 -6.43 -14.51 8.83
N ILE A 357 -5.76 -14.62 9.97
CA ILE A 357 -6.24 -14.02 11.22
C ILE A 357 -5.38 -12.82 11.60
N LYS A 358 -4.05 -12.99 11.70
CA LYS A 358 -3.14 -11.95 12.20
C LYS A 358 -3.02 -10.75 11.24
N ILE A 359 -2.88 -10.95 9.92
CA ILE A 359 -2.76 -9.82 8.97
C ILE A 359 -4.04 -8.97 8.91
N PRO A 360 -5.26 -9.53 8.74
CA PRO A 360 -6.48 -8.73 8.73
C PRO A 360 -6.77 -8.09 10.07
N LEU A 361 -6.48 -8.77 11.18
CA LEU A 361 -6.61 -8.20 12.53
C LEU A 361 -5.64 -7.03 12.72
N ASN A 362 -4.40 -7.14 12.23
CA ASN A 362 -3.41 -6.06 12.30
C ASN A 362 -3.77 -4.89 11.38
N LEU A 363 -4.31 -5.15 10.18
CA LEU A 363 -4.85 -4.12 9.29
C LEU A 363 -6.06 -3.41 9.92
N CYS A 364 -6.94 -4.17 10.57
CA CYS A 364 -8.06 -3.63 11.34
C CYS A 364 -7.59 -2.78 12.53
N MET A 365 -6.53 -3.23 13.23
CA MET A 365 -5.93 -2.47 14.33
C MET A 365 -5.25 -1.20 13.82
N LEU A 366 -4.49 -1.26 12.72
CA LEU A 366 -3.87 -0.09 12.09
C LEU A 366 -4.93 0.92 11.62
N TYR A 367 -6.00 0.43 10.98
CA TYR A 367 -7.14 1.25 10.61
C TYR A 367 -7.80 1.89 11.85
N GLY A 368 -7.98 1.12 12.93
CA GLY A 368 -8.46 1.62 14.21
C GLY A 368 -7.58 2.72 14.82
N ILE A 369 -6.25 2.61 14.73
CA ILE A 369 -5.31 3.66 15.15
C ILE A 369 -5.48 4.91 14.30
N MET A 370 -5.51 4.77 12.98
CA MET A 370 -5.67 5.90 12.07
C MET A 370 -6.98 6.64 12.33
N VAL A 371 -8.06 5.90 12.52
CA VAL A 371 -9.37 6.43 12.90
C VAL A 371 -9.29 7.13 14.27
N ALA A 372 -8.67 6.53 15.29
CA ALA A 372 -8.51 7.14 16.61
C ALA A 372 -7.70 8.45 16.57
N VAL A 373 -6.63 8.52 15.77
CA VAL A 373 -5.84 9.74 15.57
C VAL A 373 -6.69 10.83 14.92
N ILE A 374 -7.45 10.50 13.87
CA ILE A 374 -8.36 11.45 13.21
C ILE A 374 -9.42 11.97 14.18
N TYR A 375 -10.00 11.10 15.01
CA TYR A 375 -10.94 11.49 16.06
C TYR A 375 -10.32 12.43 17.08
N PHE A 376 -9.09 12.18 17.47
CA PHE A 376 -8.38 13.00 18.44
C PHE A 376 -8.14 14.40 17.90
N THR A 377 -7.62 14.55 16.67
CA THR A 377 -7.43 15.86 16.06
C THR A 377 -8.75 16.60 15.90
N ALA A 378 -9.82 15.92 15.49
CA ALA A 378 -11.16 16.52 15.41
C ALA A 378 -11.68 16.98 16.79
N PHE A 379 -11.50 16.17 17.84
CA PHE A 379 -11.89 16.51 19.20
C PHE A 379 -11.12 17.73 19.73
N PHE A 380 -9.80 17.75 19.58
CA PHE A 380 -8.97 18.88 20.02
C PHE A 380 -9.29 20.17 19.26
N HIS A 381 -9.53 20.07 17.95
CA HIS A 381 -9.95 21.20 17.15
C HIS A 381 -11.31 21.73 17.62
N GLY A 382 -12.25 20.83 17.94
CA GLY A 382 -13.54 21.23 18.46
C GLY A 382 -13.48 21.85 19.85
N TRP A 383 -12.69 21.26 20.74
CA TRP A 383 -12.45 21.78 22.09
C TRP A 383 -11.78 23.15 22.07
N TYR A 384 -10.79 23.35 21.20
CA TYR A 384 -10.10 24.63 21.01
C TYR A 384 -11.07 25.70 20.52
N SER A 385 -11.93 25.38 19.54
CA SER A 385 -12.89 26.38 19.07
C SER A 385 -13.92 26.74 20.14
N LEU A 386 -14.42 25.75 20.89
CA LEU A 386 -15.35 25.99 22.00
C LEU A 386 -14.72 26.88 23.07
N LEU A 387 -13.43 26.68 23.37
CA LEU A 387 -12.65 27.56 24.25
C LEU A 387 -12.59 29.00 23.71
N MET A 388 -12.31 29.17 22.42
CA MET A 388 -12.18 30.50 21.79
C MET A 388 -13.52 31.23 21.76
N ASP A 389 -14.63 30.53 21.53
CA ASP A 389 -15.98 31.11 21.56
C ASP A 389 -16.37 31.53 22.99
N LEU A 390 -16.05 30.70 23.98
CA LEU A 390 -16.24 31.03 25.40
C LEU A 390 -15.39 32.25 25.83
N LEU A 391 -14.22 32.44 25.22
CA LEU A 391 -13.36 33.60 25.47
C LEU A 391 -13.97 34.92 24.95
N GLY A 392 -14.78 34.85 23.89
CA GLY A 392 -15.29 36.01 23.16
C GLY A 392 -16.56 36.63 23.76
N GLU A 393 -17.51 35.82 24.22
CA GLU A 393 -18.85 36.30 24.62
C GLU A 393 -19.28 35.88 26.03
N ALA A 394 -18.63 34.89 26.64
CA ALA A 394 -19.10 34.35 27.92
C ALA A 394 -18.62 35.19 29.12
N PRO A 395 -19.46 35.37 30.15
CA PRO A 395 -19.01 35.94 31.41
C PRO A 395 -17.93 35.08 32.05
N TRP A 396 -17.01 35.70 32.78
CA TRP A 396 -15.79 35.09 33.33
C TRP A 396 -16.00 33.76 34.10
N TYR A 397 -17.17 33.54 34.69
CA TYR A 397 -17.52 32.28 35.37
C TYR A 397 -17.71 31.10 34.40
N GLY A 398 -18.12 31.35 33.16
CA GLY A 398 -18.20 30.35 32.10
C GLY A 398 -16.80 29.86 31.70
N MET A 399 -15.86 30.79 31.53
CA MET A 399 -14.44 30.43 31.32
C MET A 399 -13.91 29.60 32.48
N LEU A 400 -14.18 30.00 33.73
CA LEU A 400 -13.72 29.27 34.91
C LEU A 400 -14.27 27.83 34.93
N MET A 401 -15.57 27.65 34.67
CA MET A 401 -16.21 26.33 34.63
C MET A 401 -15.70 25.47 33.47
N PHE A 402 -15.47 26.06 32.30
CA PHE A 402 -14.90 25.36 31.15
C PHE A 402 -13.43 24.96 31.37
N SER A 403 -12.63 25.84 31.99
CA SER A 403 -11.25 25.53 32.38
C SER A 403 -11.21 24.43 33.45
N LEU A 404 -12.08 24.48 34.47
CA LEU A 404 -12.20 23.42 35.47
C LEU A 404 -12.63 22.10 34.84
N GLY A 405 -13.65 22.10 33.98
CA GLY A 405 -14.08 20.90 33.24
C GLY A 405 -12.96 20.34 32.35
N SER A 406 -12.24 21.19 31.63
CA SER A 406 -11.09 20.82 30.81
C SER A 406 -9.97 20.18 31.64
N LEU A 407 -9.73 20.70 32.84
CA LEU A 407 -8.68 20.21 33.74
C LEU A 407 -8.94 18.78 34.23
N PHE A 408 -10.20 18.32 34.22
CA PHE A 408 -10.56 16.95 34.55
C PHE A 408 -10.72 16.07 33.31
N ILE A 409 -11.36 16.58 32.25
CA ILE A 409 -11.69 15.80 31.04
C ILE A 409 -10.45 15.55 30.19
N VAL A 410 -9.60 16.56 29.97
CA VAL A 410 -8.44 16.45 29.07
C VAL A 410 -7.43 15.42 29.59
N PRO A 411 -7.05 15.39 30.88
CA PRO A 411 -6.13 14.37 31.39
C PRO A 411 -6.72 12.97 31.34
N VAL A 412 -8.02 12.79 31.64
CA VAL A 412 -8.67 11.46 31.58
C VAL A 412 -8.67 10.93 30.15
N ILE A 413 -9.00 11.77 29.18
CA ILE A 413 -8.95 11.42 27.75
C ILE A 413 -7.51 11.13 27.31
N LEU A 414 -6.54 11.99 27.65
CA LEU A 414 -5.13 11.75 27.33
C LEU A 414 -4.63 10.44 27.94
N THR A 415 -5.04 10.11 29.17
CA THR A 415 -4.61 8.89 29.86
C THR A 415 -5.23 7.67 29.22
N ALA A 416 -6.54 7.69 28.90
CA ALA A 416 -7.20 6.60 28.19
C ALA A 416 -6.56 6.34 26.81
N ILE A 417 -6.15 7.41 26.12
CA ILE A 417 -5.48 7.34 24.82
C ILE A 417 -4.04 6.85 24.96
N ALA A 418 -3.28 7.37 25.92
CA ALA A 418 -1.93 6.89 26.18
C ALA A 418 -1.93 5.40 26.53
N VAL A 419 -2.92 4.94 27.30
CA VAL A 419 -3.15 3.53 27.60
C VAL A 419 -3.53 2.74 26.34
N GLY A 420 -4.44 3.26 25.51
CA GLY A 420 -4.82 2.64 24.23
C GLY A 420 -3.65 2.50 23.27
N ILE A 421 -2.91 3.58 23.02
CA ILE A 421 -1.68 3.60 22.20
C ILE A 421 -0.65 2.65 22.81
N TYR A 422 -0.44 2.66 24.13
CA TYR A 422 0.48 1.74 24.78
C TYR A 422 0.11 0.28 24.54
N PHE A 423 -1.16 -0.12 24.72
CA PHE A 423 -1.59 -1.50 24.47
C PHE A 423 -1.45 -1.89 23.00
N VAL A 424 -1.75 -0.98 22.08
CA VAL A 424 -1.64 -1.22 20.64
C VAL A 424 -0.19 -1.31 20.20
N CYS A 425 0.67 -0.36 20.61
CA CYS A 425 2.11 -0.40 20.37
C CYS A 425 2.74 -1.64 20.99
N LYS A 426 2.37 -2.00 22.23
CA LYS A 426 2.84 -3.22 22.89
C LYS A 426 2.41 -4.48 22.13
N GLY A 427 1.15 -4.54 21.68
CA GLY A 427 0.65 -5.64 20.85
C GLY A 427 1.36 -5.73 19.51
N PHE A 428 1.61 -4.60 18.86
CA PHE A 428 2.32 -4.52 17.58
C PHE A 428 3.81 -4.88 17.71
N ILE A 429 4.49 -4.37 18.74
CA ILE A 429 5.89 -4.70 19.03
C ILE A 429 6.02 -6.19 19.38
N ALA A 430 5.13 -6.72 20.23
CA ALA A 430 5.10 -8.15 20.52
C ALA A 430 4.87 -8.98 19.24
N PHE A 431 4.02 -8.50 18.33
CA PHE A 431 3.82 -9.13 17.03
C PHE A 431 5.08 -9.10 16.16
N ILE A 432 5.80 -7.97 16.07
CA ILE A 432 7.05 -7.89 15.32
C ILE A 432 8.12 -8.78 15.93
N ILE A 433 8.25 -8.81 17.26
CA ILE A 433 9.20 -9.68 17.97
C ILE A 433 8.87 -11.15 17.72
N ASP A 434 7.61 -11.56 17.80
CA ASP A 434 7.17 -12.93 17.46
C ASP A 434 7.45 -13.26 15.99
N ALA A 435 7.12 -12.34 15.07
CA ALA A 435 7.37 -12.52 13.64
C ALA A 435 8.86 -12.67 13.37
N TRP A 436 9.70 -11.88 14.05
CA TRP A 436 11.15 -11.89 13.93
C TRP A 436 11.76 -13.18 14.48
N LYS A 437 11.41 -13.58 15.72
CA LYS A 437 11.85 -14.85 16.33
C LYS A 437 11.50 -16.04 15.46
N ASP A 438 10.34 -15.99 14.83
CA ASP A 438 9.88 -17.06 13.98
C ASP A 438 10.57 -17.09 12.60
N LEU A 439 11.11 -15.96 12.14
CA LEU A 439 11.99 -15.91 10.97
C LEU A 439 13.39 -16.43 11.30
N THR A 440 13.85 -16.31 12.55
CA THR A 440 15.18 -16.76 12.96
C THR A 440 15.25 -18.26 13.32
N VAL A 441 14.16 -18.85 13.84
CA VAL A 441 14.13 -20.29 14.24
C VAL A 441 14.30 -21.25 13.05
N ASP A 442 13.90 -20.86 11.85
CA ASP A 442 14.03 -21.71 10.65
C ASP A 442 15.46 -21.76 10.09
N VAL A 443 16.34 -20.89 10.60
CA VAL A 443 17.72 -20.73 10.09
C VAL A 443 18.70 -21.60 10.86
N GLU A 444 18.47 -21.87 12.15
CA GLU A 444 19.40 -22.65 12.99
C GLU A 444 19.32 -24.17 12.75
N LEU A 445 18.25 -24.68 12.14
CA LEU A 445 18.01 -26.13 12.01
C LEU A 445 18.57 -26.77 10.73
N VAL A 446 19.16 -25.98 9.82
CA VAL A 446 19.71 -26.46 8.54
C VAL A 446 21.21 -26.77 8.60
N ASP A 447 21.92 -26.26 9.61
CA ASP A 447 23.39 -26.36 9.68
C ASP A 447 23.91 -27.32 10.76
N ALA A 448 23.07 -28.19 11.33
CA ALA A 448 23.57 -29.30 12.14
C ALA A 448 24.12 -30.41 11.21
N PRO A 449 25.44 -30.67 11.17
CA PRO A 449 25.98 -31.76 10.37
C PRO A 449 25.45 -33.10 10.90
N VAL A 450 24.86 -33.89 10.02
CA VAL A 450 24.54 -35.31 10.25
C VAL A 450 25.78 -36.16 10.06
#